data_AF-A0A3D2NMG1-F1
#
_entry.id   AF-A0A3D2NMG1-F1
#
_cell.length_a   1.000
_cell.length_b   1.000
_cell.length_c   1.000
_cell.angle_alpha   90.00
_cell.angle_beta   90.00
_cell.angle_gamma   90.00
#
_symmetry.space_group_name_H-M   'P 1'
#
loop_
_entity.id
_entity.type
_entity.pdbx_description
1 polymer ?
#
loop_
_entity_poly.entity_id
_entity_poly.type
_entity_poly.pdbx_seq_one_letter_code
_entity_poly.pdbx_strand_id
1 'polypeptide(L)'
;MTQSTPHAITPVLLLILDGFGHREEADFNAIAQARKPNWDRLWREYPHTLIKTSSLDVGLPHGQMGNSEVGHLNIGAGRVVYQDLTKVDLA
;
A
#
# COMPACT_ATOMS: atom_id res chain seq x y z
N MET A 1 -30.10 31.71 -21.47
CA MET A 1 -29.15 31.41 -20.40
C MET A 1 -29.44 30.00 -19.89
N THR A 2 -28.77 28.98 -20.44
CA THR A 2 -28.92 27.59 -19.99
C THR A 2 -27.97 27.36 -18.82
N GLN A 3 -28.52 27.24 -17.60
CA GLN A 3 -27.72 26.88 -16.44
C GLN A 3 -27.34 25.39 -16.54
N SER A 4 -26.04 25.09 -16.63
CA SER A 4 -25.51 23.73 -16.53
C SER A 4 -25.55 23.31 -15.05
N THR A 5 -26.26 22.23 -14.73
CA THR A 5 -26.15 21.58 -13.42
C THR A 5 -24.71 21.11 -13.20
N PRO A 6 -24.09 21.37 -12.02
CA PRO A 6 -22.75 20.88 -11.74
C PRO A 6 -22.76 19.35 -11.73
N HIS A 7 -21.84 18.76 -12.49
CA HIS A 7 -21.68 17.31 -12.57
C HIS A 7 -21.27 16.79 -11.18
N ALA A 8 -22.04 15.86 -10.61
CA ALA A 8 -21.72 15.28 -9.32
C ALA A 8 -20.43 14.43 -9.45
N ILE A 9 -19.37 14.84 -8.75
CA ILE A 9 -18.11 14.11 -8.73
C ILE A 9 -18.30 12.82 -7.93
N THR A 10 -17.95 11.67 -8.52
CA THR A 10 -17.83 10.40 -7.78
C THR A 10 -16.39 10.30 -7.28
N PRO A 11 -16.13 10.39 -5.97
CA PRO A 11 -14.76 10.38 -5.44
C PRO A 11 -14.13 9.00 -5.54
N VAL A 12 -12.83 8.97 -5.86
CA VAL A 12 -11.98 7.78 -5.74
C VAL A 12 -11.00 8.03 -4.59
N LEU A 13 -10.94 7.11 -3.64
CA LEU A 13 -10.10 7.22 -2.44
C LEU A 13 -9.05 6.10 -2.42
N LEU A 14 -7.79 6.50 -2.29
CA LEU A 14 -6.71 5.61 -1.85
C LEU A 14 -6.53 5.74 -0.34
N LEU A 15 -6.83 4.67 0.39
CA LEU A 15 -6.64 4.58 1.85
C LEU A 15 -5.39 3.76 2.17
N ILE A 16 -4.41 4.37 2.84
CA ILE A 16 -3.17 3.70 3.25
C ILE A 16 -3.23 3.45 4.75
N LEU A 17 -3.21 2.17 5.14
CA LEU A 17 -3.07 1.75 6.53
C LEU A 17 -1.58 1.50 6.82
N ASP A 18 -0.89 2.49 7.38
CA ASP A 18 0.57 2.39 7.61
C ASP A 18 0.91 1.27 8.60
N GLY A 19 1.94 0.48 8.28
CA GLY A 19 2.34 -0.69 9.07
C GLY A 19 1.35 -1.87 9.04
N PHE A 20 0.34 -1.86 8.16
CA PHE A 20 -0.67 -2.92 8.07
C PHE A 20 -0.30 -4.00 7.04
N GLY A 21 0.41 -5.04 7.45
CA GLY A 21 0.84 -6.14 6.60
C GLY A 21 -0.05 -7.41 6.65
N HIS A 22 0.22 -8.36 5.76
CA HIS A 22 -0.37 -9.70 5.77
C HIS A 22 0.66 -10.74 6.23
N ARG A 23 0.31 -11.53 7.24
CA ARG A 23 1.07 -12.69 7.73
C ARG A 23 0.09 -13.79 8.11
N GLU A 24 0.32 -15.01 7.63
CA GLU A 24 -0.56 -16.17 7.88
C GLU A 24 -0.56 -16.58 9.36
N GLU A 25 0.60 -16.52 10.01
CA GLU A 25 0.75 -16.83 11.43
C GLU A 25 0.07 -15.76 12.31
N ALA A 26 -0.86 -16.23 13.16
CA ALA A 26 -1.61 -15.39 14.08
C ALA A 26 -0.85 -15.08 15.39
N ASP A 27 0.18 -15.85 15.72
CA ASP A 27 0.98 -15.65 16.91
C ASP A 27 1.69 -14.29 16.83
N PHE A 28 1.56 -13.50 17.90
CA PHE A 28 2.09 -12.13 17.99
C PHE A 28 1.68 -11.23 16.80
N ASN A 29 0.49 -11.46 16.22
CA ASN A 29 -0.03 -10.73 15.07
C ASN A 29 -1.21 -9.84 15.49
N ALA A 30 -0.92 -8.57 15.79
CA ALA A 30 -1.96 -7.63 16.21
C ALA A 30 -3.05 -7.45 15.15
N ILE A 31 -2.70 -7.52 13.86
CA ILE A 31 -3.66 -7.40 12.76
C ILE A 31 -4.60 -8.60 12.77
N ALA A 32 -4.09 -9.83 12.83
CA ALA A 32 -4.93 -11.03 12.87
C ALA A 32 -5.82 -11.09 14.13
N GLN A 33 -5.29 -10.65 15.28
CA GLN A 33 -5.99 -10.73 16.56
C GLN A 33 -6.99 -9.58 16.80
N ALA A 34 -6.88 -8.47 16.09
CA ALA A 34 -7.77 -7.33 16.27
C ALA A 34 -9.20 -7.60 15.77
N ARG A 35 -10.21 -7.08 16.49
CA ARG A 35 -11.60 -7.04 16.01
C ARG A 35 -11.77 -5.94 14.96
N LYS A 36 -11.92 -6.31 13.68
CA LYS A 36 -11.94 -5.36 12.54
C LYS A 36 -13.12 -5.61 11.59
N PRO A 37 -14.38 -5.50 12.05
CA PRO A 37 -15.56 -5.95 11.29
C PRO A 37 -15.69 -5.30 9.91
N ASN A 38 -15.30 -4.03 9.78
CA ASN A 38 -15.34 -3.32 8.49
C ASN A 38 -14.27 -3.85 7.52
N TRP A 39 -13.04 -4.05 8.01
CA TRP A 39 -11.95 -4.60 7.20
C TRP A 39 -12.27 -6.04 6.78
N ASP A 40 -12.72 -6.87 7.72
CA ASP A 40 -13.04 -8.27 7.49
C ASP A 40 -14.18 -8.43 6.46
N ARG A 41 -15.17 -7.52 6.51
CA ARG A 41 -16.24 -7.45 5.52
C ARG A 41 -15.71 -7.06 4.13
N LEU A 42 -14.91 -5.98 4.06
CA LEU A 42 -14.34 -5.52 2.78
C LEU A 42 -13.48 -6.61 2.13
N TRP A 43 -12.64 -7.29 2.92
CA TRP A 43 -11.79 -8.37 2.45
C TRP A 43 -12.60 -9.57 1.92
N ARG A 44 -13.75 -9.88 2.53
CA ARG A 44 -14.59 -11.00 2.11
C ARG A 44 -15.44 -10.71 0.87
N GLU A 45 -15.96 -9.49 0.76
CA GLU A 45 -17.01 -9.15 -0.21
C GLU A 45 -16.48 -8.53 -1.51
N TYR A 46 -15.27 -7.94 -1.50
CA TYR A 46 -14.73 -7.23 -2.65
C TYR A 46 -13.42 -7.86 -3.17
N PRO A 47 -13.09 -7.65 -4.46
CA PRO A 47 -11.81 -8.09 -5.02
C PRO A 47 -10.63 -7.52 -4.23
N HIS A 48 -9.71 -8.39 -3.86
CA HIS A 48 -8.50 -8.03 -3.12
C HIS A 48 -7.32 -8.86 -3.62
N THR A 49 -6.12 -8.35 -3.37
CA THR A 49 -4.86 -9.05 -3.67
C THR A 49 -3.79 -8.58 -2.69
N LEU A 50 -2.65 -9.27 -2.69
CA LEU A 50 -1.45 -8.87 -1.97
C LEU A 50 -0.42 -8.31 -2.94
N ILE A 51 0.34 -7.33 -2.49
CA ILE A 51 1.44 -6.71 -3.25
C ILE A 51 2.73 -6.78 -2.45
N LYS A 52 3.86 -6.76 -3.16
CA LYS A 52 5.19 -6.67 -2.53
C LYS A 52 5.48 -5.20 -2.19
N THR A 53 5.94 -4.97 -0.97
CA THR A 53 6.17 -3.61 -0.43
C THR A 53 7.55 -3.47 0.23
N SER A 54 8.49 -4.35 -0.11
CA SER A 54 9.82 -4.43 0.52
C SER A 54 10.86 -4.91 -0.49
N SER A 55 12.14 -4.75 -0.14
CA SER A 55 13.27 -5.21 -0.97
C SER A 55 13.22 -4.66 -2.41
N LEU A 56 13.65 -5.46 -3.39
CA LEU A 56 13.83 -5.02 -4.78
C LEU A 56 12.53 -4.52 -5.42
N ASP A 57 11.38 -5.05 -4.99
CA ASP A 57 10.05 -4.65 -5.51
C ASP A 57 9.72 -3.18 -5.24
N VAL A 58 10.40 -2.53 -4.30
CA VAL A 58 10.25 -1.10 -3.98
C VAL A 58 11.56 -0.31 -4.10
N GLY A 59 12.58 -0.90 -4.76
CA GLY A 59 13.86 -0.23 -5.01
C GLY A 59 14.83 -0.25 -3.83
N LEU A 60 14.63 -1.16 -2.87
CA LEU A 60 15.54 -1.41 -1.75
C LEU A 60 16.42 -2.64 -2.00
N PRO A 61 17.59 -2.75 -1.34
CA PRO A 61 18.41 -3.96 -1.34
C PRO A 61 17.64 -5.22 -0.92
N HIS A 62 18.11 -6.38 -1.37
CA HIS A 62 17.52 -7.67 -1.04
C HIS A 62 17.48 -7.89 0.49
N GLY A 63 16.31 -8.29 1.02
CA GLY A 63 16.12 -8.58 2.44
C GLY A 63 15.83 -7.34 3.30
N GLN A 64 15.93 -6.14 2.72
CA GLN A 64 15.57 -4.92 3.45
C GLN A 64 14.04 -4.76 3.51
N MET A 65 13.55 -4.51 4.72
CA MET A 65 12.15 -4.20 4.99
C MET A 65 11.78 -2.83 4.37
N GLY A 66 10.56 -2.74 3.86
CA GLY A 66 9.97 -1.48 3.44
C GLY A 66 9.74 -0.50 4.60
N ASN A 67 9.48 0.75 4.27
CA ASN A 67 9.16 1.80 5.22
C ASN A 67 8.19 2.81 4.61
N SER A 68 7.69 3.74 5.42
CA SER A 68 6.68 4.71 5.00
C SER A 68 7.16 5.59 3.85
N GLU A 69 8.39 6.10 3.89
CA GLU A 69 8.94 6.99 2.84
C GLU A 69 9.02 6.27 1.48
N VAL A 70 9.68 5.12 1.46
CA VAL A 70 9.83 4.30 0.26
C VAL A 70 8.46 3.87 -0.28
N GLY A 71 7.54 3.46 0.61
CA GLY A 71 6.20 3.05 0.23
C GLY A 71 5.40 4.17 -0.44
N HIS A 72 5.35 5.36 0.19
CA HIS A 72 4.61 6.50 -0.36
C HIS A 72 5.21 7.00 -1.67
N LEU A 73 6.55 6.98 -1.82
CA LEU A 73 7.22 7.33 -3.06
C LEU A 73 6.83 6.38 -4.21
N ASN A 74 6.88 5.07 -3.99
CA ASN A 74 6.52 4.08 -5.01
C ASN A 74 5.04 4.18 -5.41
N ILE A 75 4.14 4.34 -4.42
CA ILE A 75 2.70 4.52 -4.65
C ILE A 75 2.42 5.79 -5.47
N GLY A 76 3.01 6.92 -5.07
CA GLY A 76 2.82 8.20 -5.76
C GLY A 76 3.47 8.25 -7.15
N ALA A 77 4.57 7.52 -7.35
CA ALA A 77 5.29 7.50 -8.61
C ALA A 77 4.70 6.51 -9.65
N GLY A 78 3.96 5.48 -9.21
CA GLY A 78 3.44 4.43 -10.08
C GLY A 78 4.53 3.58 -10.74
N ARG A 79 5.73 3.53 -10.14
CA ARG A 79 6.90 2.77 -10.61
C ARG A 79 7.86 2.50 -9.46
N VAL A 80 8.78 1.55 -9.66
CA VAL A 80 9.86 1.27 -8.71
C VAL A 80 10.79 2.48 -8.59
N VAL A 81 10.92 3.03 -7.39
CA VAL A 81 11.82 4.16 -7.07
C VAL A 81 13.05 3.63 -6.33
N TYR A 82 14.16 3.49 -7.05
CA TYR A 82 15.44 3.08 -6.48
C TYR A 82 15.96 4.12 -5.48
N GLN A 83 16.27 3.64 -4.28
CA GLN A 83 16.80 4.47 -3.20
C GLN A 83 18.29 4.72 -3.38
N ASP A 84 18.80 5.80 -2.79
CA ASP A 84 20.18 6.26 -3.03
C ASP A 84 21.23 5.21 -2.62
N LEU A 85 20.96 4.39 -1.59
CA LEU A 85 21.82 3.25 -1.24
C LEU A 85 21.90 2.22 -2.39
N THR A 86 20.77 1.87 -2.98
CA THR A 86 20.71 0.95 -4.12
C THR A 86 21.33 1.56 -5.38
N LYS A 87 21.27 2.88 -5.56
CA LYS A 87 21.90 3.55 -6.71
C LYS A 87 23.42 3.50 -6.68
N VAL A 88 24.04 3.50 -5.50
CA VAL A 88 25.49 3.37 -5.35
C VAL A 88 25.93 1.93 -5.67
N ASP A 89 25.17 0.92 -5.25
CA ASP A 89 25.48 -0.49 -5.54
C ASP A 89 25.22 -0.90 -7.00
N LEU A 90 24.34 -0.19 -7.71
CA LEU A 90 24.02 -0.43 -9.13
C LEU A 90 24.89 0.36 -10.12
N ALA A 91 25.71 1.30 -9.63
CA ALA A 91 26.62 2.12 -10.44
C ALA A 91 27.98 1.44 -10.63
#